data_AF-A0A1B5Z9K0-F1
#
_entry.id   AF-A0A1B5Z9K0-F1
#
_cell.length_a   1.000
_cell.length_b   1.000
_cell.length_c   1.000
_cell.angle_alpha   90.00
_cell.angle_beta   90.00
_cell.angle_gamma   90.00
#
_symmetry.space_group_name_H-M   'P 1'
#
loop_
_entity.id
_entity.type
_entity.pdbx_description
1 polymer ?
#
loop_
_entity_poly.entity_id
_entity_poly.type
_entity_poly.pdbx_seq_one_letter_code
_entity_poly.pdbx_strand_id
1 'polypeptide(L)'
;YIGQVIAWDGVNENVHRHFYEDKFGENASAEYYSKAYHLDPKTTMFMNEFNTIEYSGDQVANPANYLRKLKEIQQFPGTAGMPMAIGLQCHFARGIPNLAYMRSGLDLLGATGLPIWLTE
;
A
#
# COMPACT_ATOMS: atom_id res chain seq x y z
N TYR A 1 -9.52 -18.84 0.52
CA TYR A 1 -8.11 -19.04 0.17
C TYR A 1 -7.16 -18.96 1.37
N ILE A 2 -7.64 -19.17 2.61
CA ILE A 2 -6.76 -19.13 3.81
C ILE A 2 -5.65 -20.17 3.64
N GLY A 3 -4.40 -19.74 3.83
CA GLY A 3 -3.22 -20.59 3.66
C GLY A 3 -2.94 -21.05 2.23
N GLN A 4 -3.65 -20.51 1.23
CA GLN A 4 -3.47 -20.83 -0.20
C GLN A 4 -2.83 -19.69 -0.99
N VAL A 5 -2.75 -18.49 -0.40
CA VAL A 5 -2.09 -17.32 -0.99
C VAL A 5 -0.94 -16.89 -0.09
N ILE A 6 0.07 -16.27 -0.70
CA ILE A 6 1.26 -15.76 0.02
C ILE A 6 1.06 -14.33 0.54
N ALA A 7 0.08 -13.62 0.00
CA ALA A 7 -0.20 -12.22 0.29
C ALA A 7 -1.63 -11.83 -0.11
N TRP A 8 -2.12 -10.74 0.48
CA TRP A 8 -3.37 -10.06 0.12
C TRP A 8 -3.11 -8.59 -0.13
N ASP A 9 -3.61 -8.03 -1.24
CA ASP A 9 -3.78 -6.58 -1.34
C ASP A 9 -5.03 -6.21 -0.53
N GLY A 10 -4.85 -5.53 0.61
CA GLY A 10 -5.94 -5.30 1.56
C GLY A 10 -7.01 -4.38 1.00
N VAL A 11 -6.60 -3.16 0.61
CA VAL A 11 -7.45 -2.22 -0.15
C VAL A 11 -6.58 -1.60 -1.24
N ASN A 12 -6.96 -1.83 -2.50
CA ASN A 12 -6.25 -1.31 -3.67
C ASN A 12 -6.56 0.19 -3.87
N GLU A 13 -5.52 0.97 -4.21
CA GLU A 13 -5.62 2.39 -4.58
C GLU A 13 -6.17 3.32 -3.48
N ASN A 14 -5.97 2.95 -2.21
CA ASN A 14 -6.58 3.66 -1.09
C ASN A 14 -5.85 4.96 -0.69
N VAL A 15 -4.73 5.30 -1.34
CA VAL A 15 -4.13 6.64 -1.23
C VAL A 15 -4.86 7.60 -2.17
N HIS A 16 -5.22 7.12 -3.37
CA HIS A 16 -6.01 7.87 -4.34
C HIS A 16 -7.50 7.95 -4.01
N ARG A 17 -8.07 6.85 -3.51
CA ARG A 17 -9.51 6.64 -3.39
C ARG A 17 -9.92 6.52 -1.94
N HIS A 18 -11.00 7.21 -1.59
CA HIS A 18 -11.61 7.20 -0.26
C HIS A 18 -13.06 6.69 -0.30
N PHE A 19 -13.40 5.84 -1.28
CA PHE A 19 -14.78 5.38 -1.49
C PHE A 19 -15.33 4.65 -0.26
N TYR A 20 -14.53 3.79 0.37
CA TYR A 20 -14.97 3.06 1.55
C TYR A 20 -15.09 3.96 2.76
N GLU A 21 -14.17 4.91 2.91
CA GLU A 21 -14.20 5.91 3.96
C GLU A 21 -15.45 6.80 3.87
N ASP A 22 -15.84 7.22 2.67
CA ASP A 22 -17.07 7.99 2.44
C ASP A 22 -18.35 7.24 2.79
N LYS A 23 -18.34 5.91 2.67
CA LYS A 23 -19.52 5.05 2.85
C LYS A 23 -19.65 4.48 4.24
N PHE A 24 -18.53 4.13 4.86
CA PHE A 24 -18.49 3.32 6.07
C PHE A 24 -17.71 3.99 7.22
N GLY A 25 -17.17 5.20 6.99
CA GLY A 25 -16.46 5.99 7.99
C GLY A 25 -14.95 6.00 7.78
N GLU A 26 -14.27 6.99 8.35
CA GLU A 26 -12.85 7.28 8.12
C GLU A 26 -11.89 6.09 8.30
N ASN A 27 -12.24 5.12 9.14
CA ASN A 27 -11.41 3.96 9.46
C ASN A 27 -11.76 2.70 8.63
N ALA A 28 -12.67 2.79 7.66
CA ALA A 28 -13.19 1.62 6.94
C ALA A 28 -12.09 0.71 6.36
N SER A 29 -11.08 1.31 5.70
CA SER A 29 -9.98 0.53 5.15
C SER A 29 -9.17 -0.17 6.23
N ALA A 30 -8.84 0.52 7.33
CA ALA A 30 -8.12 -0.08 8.45
C ALA A 30 -8.91 -1.22 9.12
N GLU A 31 -10.24 -1.11 9.19
CA GLU A 31 -11.10 -2.21 9.62
C GLU A 31 -11.05 -3.41 8.67
N TYR A 32 -10.93 -3.20 7.37
CA TYR A 32 -10.80 -4.27 6.38
C TYR A 32 -9.45 -4.99 6.51
N TYR A 33 -8.35 -4.24 6.67
CA TYR A 33 -7.03 -4.81 6.98
C TYR A 33 -7.09 -5.64 8.26
N SER A 34 -7.64 -5.08 9.34
CA SER A 34 -7.84 -5.79 10.61
C SER A 34 -8.62 -7.08 10.40
N LYS A 35 -9.76 -7.04 9.69
CA LYS A 35 -10.59 -8.22 9.48
C LYS A 35 -9.89 -9.29 8.64
N ALA A 36 -9.20 -8.90 7.57
CA ALA A 36 -8.42 -9.81 6.74
C ALA A 36 -7.30 -10.47 7.55
N TYR A 37 -6.58 -9.71 8.36
CA TYR A 37 -5.55 -10.21 9.27
C TYR A 37 -6.09 -11.21 10.29
N HIS A 38 -7.21 -10.93 10.93
CA HIS A 38 -7.79 -11.88 11.89
C HIS A 38 -8.34 -13.16 11.23
N LEU A 39 -8.69 -13.11 9.94
CA LEU A 39 -9.11 -14.29 9.18
C LEU A 39 -7.92 -15.12 8.67
N ASP A 40 -6.79 -14.50 8.35
CA ASP A 40 -5.58 -15.16 7.84
C ASP A 40 -4.28 -14.54 8.41
N PRO A 41 -3.99 -14.76 9.72
CA PRO A 41 -2.99 -13.98 10.46
C PRO A 41 -1.54 -14.24 10.06
N LYS A 42 -1.29 -15.27 9.27
CA LYS A 42 0.07 -15.63 8.80
C LYS A 42 0.39 -15.04 7.43
N THR A 43 -0.59 -14.45 6.75
CA THR A 43 -0.44 -13.96 5.38
C THR A 43 -0.16 -12.46 5.39
N THR A 44 0.78 -12.03 4.55
CA THR A 44 1.20 -10.62 4.46
C THR A 44 0.11 -9.77 3.81
N MET A 45 -0.16 -8.60 4.40
CA MET A 45 -1.08 -7.60 3.87
C MET A 45 -0.32 -6.51 3.13
N PHE A 46 -0.56 -6.37 1.84
CA PHE A 46 -0.04 -5.31 1.00
C PHE A 46 -0.99 -4.12 0.99
N MET A 47 -0.41 -2.92 1.00
CA MET A 47 -1.08 -1.76 0.44
C MET A 47 -0.60 -1.62 -1.00
N ASN A 48 -1.50 -1.64 -1.98
CA ASN A 48 -1.14 -1.62 -3.39
C ASN A 48 -1.63 -0.31 -4.02
N GLU A 49 -0.73 0.39 -4.71
CA GLU A 49 -1.00 1.73 -5.25
C GLU A 49 -0.24 1.99 -6.54
N PHE A 50 -0.85 2.76 -7.45
CA PHE A 50 -0.23 3.20 -8.69
C PHE A 50 0.36 4.60 -8.56
N ASN A 51 1.19 4.99 -9.54
CA ASN A 51 1.84 6.30 -9.63
C ASN A 51 2.76 6.69 -8.46
N THR A 52 2.95 5.82 -7.47
CA THR A 52 3.85 6.09 -6.34
C THR A 52 5.30 6.27 -6.78
N ILE A 53 5.77 5.56 -7.81
CA ILE A 53 7.12 5.68 -8.35
C ILE A 53 7.16 5.95 -9.87
N GLU A 54 6.01 5.89 -10.54
CA GLU A 54 5.88 5.89 -12.00
C GLU A 54 5.83 7.30 -12.56
N TYR A 55 5.12 8.20 -11.88
CA TYR A 55 4.86 9.55 -12.36
C TYR A 55 5.03 10.61 -11.27
N SER A 56 6.14 11.35 -11.33
CA SER A 56 6.47 12.40 -10.35
C SER A 56 5.50 13.59 -10.35
N GLY A 57 4.64 13.70 -11.37
CA GLY A 57 3.60 14.72 -11.41
C GLY A 57 2.39 14.37 -10.54
N ASP A 58 2.23 13.11 -10.12
CA ASP A 58 1.16 12.71 -9.22
C ASP A 58 1.44 13.23 -7.80
N GLN A 59 0.58 14.15 -7.34
CA GLN A 59 0.69 14.72 -6.01
C GLN A 59 -0.09 13.93 -4.96
N VAL A 60 -0.96 13.01 -5.37
CA VAL A 60 -1.84 12.27 -4.46
C VAL A 60 -1.07 11.09 -3.88
N ALA A 61 -0.66 10.13 -4.71
CA ALA A 61 0.00 8.91 -4.25
C ALA A 61 1.53 8.95 -4.27
N ASN A 62 2.14 10.13 -4.18
CA ASN A 62 3.60 10.23 -4.03
C ASN A 62 4.11 9.39 -2.83
N PRO A 63 5.40 9.01 -2.80
CA PRO A 63 5.95 8.13 -1.76
C PRO A 63 5.70 8.58 -0.32
N ALA A 64 5.69 9.90 -0.06
CA ALA A 64 5.44 10.42 1.28
C ALA A 64 3.97 10.23 1.71
N ASN A 65 3.02 10.48 0.81
CA ASN A 65 1.59 10.26 1.06
C ASN A 65 1.26 8.78 1.18
N TYR A 66 1.88 7.93 0.37
CA TYR A 66 1.81 6.49 0.53
C TYR A 66 2.25 6.08 1.95
N LEU A 67 3.42 6.52 2.41
CA LEU A 67 3.90 6.19 3.76
C LEU A 67 2.99 6.71 4.87
N ARG A 68 2.35 7.87 4.66
CA ARG A 68 1.37 8.41 5.62
C ARG A 68 0.18 7.47 5.74
N LYS A 69 -0.43 7.06 4.63
CA LYS A 69 -1.58 6.14 4.63
C LYS A 69 -1.21 4.76 5.19
N LEU A 70 -0.01 4.27 4.86
CA LEU A 70 0.53 3.02 5.40
C LEU A 70 0.62 3.08 6.94
N LYS A 71 1.14 4.19 7.49
CA LYS A 71 1.23 4.40 8.94
C LYS A 71 -0.14 4.50 9.60
N GLU A 72 -1.10 5.16 8.97
CA GLU A 72 -2.49 5.23 9.47
C GLU A 72 -3.07 3.81 9.64
N ILE A 73 -2.87 2.93 8.65
CA ILE A 73 -3.28 1.53 8.73
C ILE A 73 -2.51 0.76 9.82
N GLN A 74 -1.20 0.97 9.98
CA GLN A 74 -0.39 0.32 11.03
C GLN A 74 -0.78 0.74 12.45
N GLN A 75 -1.19 1.99 12.63
CA GLN A 75 -1.52 2.55 13.94
C GLN A 75 -2.93 2.20 14.41
N PHE A 76 -3.75 1.61 13.54
CA PHE A 76 -5.07 1.15 13.91
C PHE A 76 -4.99 0.01 14.94
N PRO A 77 -5.73 0.05 16.06
CA PRO A 77 -5.61 -0.96 17.11
C PRO A 77 -5.81 -2.41 16.66
N GLY A 78 -6.65 -2.62 15.64
CA GLY A 78 -6.94 -3.95 15.07
C GLY A 78 -5.87 -4.53 14.15
N THR A 79 -4.82 -3.77 13.81
CA THR A 79 -3.72 -4.22 12.93
C THR A 79 -2.41 -4.42 13.68
N ALA A 80 -2.45 -4.40 15.02
CA ALA A 80 -1.27 -4.63 15.84
C ALA A 80 -0.63 -6.00 15.52
N GLY A 81 0.65 -5.98 15.14
CA GLY A 81 1.41 -7.18 14.77
C GLY A 81 1.09 -7.74 13.38
N MET A 82 0.23 -7.08 12.60
CA MET A 82 -0.11 -7.50 11.23
C MET A 82 1.14 -7.44 10.33
N PRO A 83 1.52 -8.55 9.68
CA PRO A 83 2.59 -8.52 8.69
C PRO A 83 2.16 -7.67 7.50
N MET A 84 2.94 -6.64 7.15
CA MET A 84 2.65 -5.78 6.02
C MET A 84 3.79 -5.69 5.00
N ALA A 85 3.43 -5.32 3.78
CA ALA A 85 4.36 -5.02 2.69
C ALA A 85 3.83 -3.89 1.79
N ILE A 86 4.72 -3.41 0.92
CA ILE A 86 4.49 -2.31 0.00
C ILE A 86 4.26 -2.87 -1.41
N GLY A 87 3.11 -2.56 -2.00
CA GLY A 87 2.75 -2.91 -3.38
C GLY A 87 2.77 -1.69 -4.27
N LEU A 88 3.54 -1.74 -5.35
CA LEU A 88 3.69 -0.66 -6.32
C LEU A 88 3.25 -1.19 -7.68
N GLN A 89 2.13 -0.69 -8.21
CA GLN A 89 1.53 -1.21 -9.44
C GLN A 89 2.44 -1.08 -10.65
N CYS A 90 3.37 -0.13 -10.69
CA CYS A 90 4.36 -0.04 -11.76
C CYS A 90 3.77 0.13 -13.16
N HIS A 91 2.61 0.78 -13.29
CA HIS A 91 2.00 1.11 -14.58
C HIS A 91 2.77 2.24 -15.28
N PHE A 92 3.97 1.93 -15.78
CA PHE A 92 4.81 2.91 -16.46
C PHE A 92 4.26 3.26 -17.85
N ALA A 93 4.18 4.57 -18.12
CA ALA A 93 3.90 5.05 -19.47
C ALA A 93 5.00 4.63 -20.45
N ARG A 94 4.66 4.59 -21.75
CA ARG A 94 5.63 4.32 -22.82
C ARG A 94 6.76 5.35 -22.79
N GLY A 95 8.00 4.89 -22.70
CA GLY A 95 9.18 5.74 -22.70
C GLY A 95 10.21 5.29 -21.66
N ILE A 96 11.18 6.14 -21.38
CA ILE A 96 12.15 5.92 -20.30
C ILE A 96 11.55 6.50 -19.02
N PRO A 97 11.36 5.70 -17.95
CA PRO A 97 10.89 6.20 -16.67
C PRO A 97 11.83 7.25 -16.08
N ASN A 98 11.31 8.09 -15.19
CA ASN A 98 12.15 8.97 -14.39
C ASN A 98 12.92 8.17 -13.33
N LEU A 99 14.09 7.65 -13.71
CA LEU A 99 14.91 6.79 -12.86
C LEU A 99 15.34 7.46 -11.55
N ALA A 100 15.57 8.78 -11.56
CA ALA A 100 15.94 9.53 -10.37
C ALA A 100 14.77 9.55 -9.36
N TYR A 101 13.56 9.82 -9.86
CA TYR A 101 12.35 9.78 -9.04
C TYR A 101 12.08 8.38 -8.50
N MET A 102 12.10 7.36 -9.36
CA MET A 102 11.91 5.97 -8.96
C MET A 102 12.89 5.56 -7.86
N ARG A 103 14.19 5.84 -8.03
CA ARG A 103 15.20 5.53 -7.02
C ARG A 103 14.91 6.25 -5.71
N SER A 104 14.62 7.55 -5.74
CA SER A 104 14.29 8.29 -4.51
C SER A 104 13.04 7.77 -3.81
N GLY A 105 12.03 7.35 -4.57
CA GLY A 105 10.81 6.75 -4.03
C GLY A 105 11.10 5.40 -3.38
N LEU A 106 11.83 4.53 -4.07
CA LEU A 106 12.25 3.23 -3.54
C LEU A 106 13.17 3.35 -2.32
N ASP A 107 14.11 4.30 -2.30
CA ASP A 107 14.98 4.55 -1.15
C ASP A 107 14.15 4.99 0.07
N LEU A 108 13.17 5.88 -0.12
CA LEU A 108 12.28 6.34 0.95
C LEU A 108 11.35 5.24 1.45
N LEU A 109 10.72 4.48 0.55
CA LEU A 109 9.86 3.35 0.91
C LEU A 109 10.67 2.23 1.59
N GLY A 110 11.88 1.95 1.08
CA GLY A 110 12.79 0.93 1.61
C GLY A 110 13.32 1.26 3.01
N ALA A 111 13.41 2.54 3.37
CA ALA A 111 13.77 2.96 4.72
C ALA A 111 12.78 2.49 5.80
N THR A 112 11.58 2.02 5.43
CA THR A 112 10.65 1.38 6.37
C THR A 112 11.09 -0.01 6.82
N GLY A 113 11.99 -0.67 6.06
CA GLY A 113 12.36 -2.06 6.26
C GLY A 113 11.28 -3.07 5.86
N LEU A 114 10.14 -2.62 5.31
CA LEU A 114 9.09 -3.51 4.81
C LEU A 114 9.48 -4.11 3.45
N PRO A 115 9.00 -5.32 3.13
CA PRO A 115 9.13 -5.86 1.78
C PRO A 115 8.46 -4.94 0.75
N ILE A 116 9.06 -4.80 -0.43
CA ILE A 116 8.52 -4.06 -1.57
C ILE A 116 8.32 -5.03 -2.72
N TRP A 117 7.15 -4.97 -3.36
CA TRP A 117 6.82 -5.73 -4.57
C TRP A 117 6.34 -4.77 -5.67
N LEU A 118 6.94 -4.88 -6.85
CA LEU A 118 6.42 -4.29 -8.10
C LEU A 118 5.35 -5.24 -8.69
N THR A 119 4.08 -4.88 -8.61
CA THR A 119 2.95 -5.82 -8.66
C THR A 119 2.30 -6.00 -10.03
N GLU A 120 2.26 -4.96 -10.87
CA GLU A 120 1.53 -4.94 -12.16
C GLU A 120 2.35 -4.32 -13.31
#